data_AF-A0A932YIC9-F1
#
_entry.id   AF-A0A932YIC9-F1
#
_cell.length_a   1.000
_cell.length_b   1.000
_cell.length_c   1.000
_cell.angle_alpha   90.00
_cell.angle_beta   90.00
_cell.angle_gamma   90.00
#
_symmetry.space_group_name_H-M   'P 1'
#
loop_
_entity.id
_entity.type
_entity.pdbx_description
1 polymer ?
#
loop_
_entity_poly.entity_id
_entity_poly.type
_entity_poly.pdbx_seq_one_letter_code
_entity_poly.pdbx_strand_id
1 'polypeptide(L)' 'MSQDRIIRLVSEGDKNGLGKGHVYYTTKNRRKLADKKFVFKKYNPVSKSHTKYTEKK' A
#
# COMPACT_ATOMS: atom_id res chain seq x y z
N MET A 1 6.51 -11.59 14.82
CA MET A 1 5.59 -10.91 13.87
C MET A 1 4.66 -11.97 13.30
N SER A 2 3.34 -11.89 13.51
CA SER A 2 2.39 -12.89 12.96
C SER A 2 2.07 -12.53 11.50
N GLN A 3 2.25 -13.50 10.60
CA GLN A 3 1.98 -13.39 9.16
C GLN A 3 0.53 -12.91 8.90
N ASP A 4 -0.40 -13.32 9.76
CA ASP A 4 -1.84 -13.04 9.65
C ASP A 4 -2.24 -11.58 9.82
N ARG A 5 -1.30 -10.69 10.18
CA ARG A 5 -1.56 -9.24 10.27
C ARG A 5 -0.89 -8.45 9.16
N ILE A 6 -0.08 -9.09 8.33
CA ILE A 6 0.64 -8.43 7.25
C ILE A 6 -0.34 -8.18 6.09
N ILE A 7 -0.28 -6.98 5.56
CA ILE A 7 -1.01 -6.54 4.36
C ILE A 7 -0.04 -5.89 3.39
N ARG A 8 -0.39 -5.93 2.10
CA ARG A 8 0.37 -5.33 1.01
C ARG A 8 -0.31 -4.05 0.58
N LEU A 9 0.44 -2.96 0.57
CA LEU A 9 0.04 -1.68 -0.02
C LEU A 9 0.72 -1.58 -1.37
N VAL A 10 -0.05 -1.50 -2.45
CA VAL A 10 0.48 -1.44 -3.83
C VAL A 10 0.27 -0.05 -4.40
N SER A 11 1.33 0.52 -4.99
CA SER A 11 1.26 1.82 -5.64
C SER A 11 0.43 1.75 -6.93
N GLU A 12 -0.47 2.70 -7.10
CA GLU A 12 -1.19 2.93 -8.35
C GLU A 12 -0.27 3.50 -9.46
N GLY A 13 0.91 4.01 -9.09
CA GLY A 13 1.85 4.69 -9.98
C GLY A 13 1.51 6.17 -10.18
N ASP A 14 2.40 6.87 -10.89
CA ASP A 14 2.16 8.25 -11.34
C ASP A 14 1.30 8.32 -12.60
N LYS A 15 0.97 9.53 -13.07
CA LYS A 15 0.17 9.78 -14.28
C LYS A 15 0.68 9.03 -15.53
N ASN A 16 1.98 8.78 -15.60
CA ASN A 16 2.64 8.08 -16.71
C ASN A 16 2.79 6.57 -16.46
N GLY A 17 2.20 6.03 -15.40
CA GLY A 17 2.32 4.62 -14.99
C GLY A 17 3.65 4.27 -14.31
N LEU A 18 4.58 5.23 -14.15
CA LEU A 18 5.88 5.00 -13.53
C LEU A 18 5.70 4.66 -12.03
N GLY A 19 6.41 3.64 -11.55
CA GLY A 19 6.36 3.20 -10.16
C GLY A 19 5.11 2.40 -9.76
N LYS A 20 4.21 2.10 -10.70
CA LYS A 20 3.09 1.17 -10.49
C LYS A 20 3.62 -0.19 -10.05
N GLY A 21 3.01 -0.78 -9.02
CA GLY A 21 3.40 -2.10 -8.52
C GLY A 21 4.46 -2.09 -7.41
N HIS A 22 5.04 -0.93 -7.05
CA HIS A 22 5.85 -0.84 -5.83
C HIS A 22 5.02 -1.22 -4.60
N VAL A 23 5.61 -1.98 -3.67
CA VAL A 23 4.88 -2.59 -2.55
C VAL A 23 5.46 -2.14 -1.22
N TYR A 24 4.59 -1.70 -0.32
CA TYR A 24 4.90 -1.62 1.10
C TYR A 24 4.22 -2.74 1.85
N TYR A 25 4.98 -3.44 2.68
CA TYR A 25 4.44 -4.36 3.66
C TYR A 25 4.19 -3.58 4.96
N THR A 26 2.96 -3.66 5.45
CA THR A 26 2.59 -3.06 6.74
C THR A 26 1.68 -4.01 7.49
N THR A 27 1.46 -3.73 8.77
CA THR A 27 0.54 -4.50 9.60
C THR A 27 -0.80 -3.81 9.73
N LYS A 28 -1.88 -4.58 9.71
CA LYS A 28 -3.24 -4.12 9.98
C LYS A 28 -3.85 -4.92 11.12
N ASN A 29 -4.52 -4.23 12.04
CA ASN A 29 -5.36 -4.89 13.02
C ASN A 29 -6.68 -5.33 12.37
N ARG A 30 -6.71 -6.58 11.90
CA ARG A 30 -7.88 -7.18 11.24
C ARG A 30 -9.10 -7.29 12.15
N ARG A 31 -8.96 -7.31 13.48
CA ARG A 31 -10.12 -7.37 14.39
C ARG A 31 -10.88 -6.05 14.47
N LYS A 32 -10.17 -4.92 14.49
CA LYS A 32 -10.78 -3.59 14.64
C LYS A 32 -11.09 -2.91 13.30
N LEU A 33 -10.37 -3.28 12.24
CA LEU A 33 -10.39 -2.55 10.96
C LEU A 33 -10.64 -3.49 9.78
N ALA A 34 -11.36 -4.61 10.00
CA ALA A 34 -11.66 -5.62 8.97
C ALA A 34 -12.23 -4.99 7.68
N ASP A 35 -13.24 -4.14 7.84
CA ASP A 35 -14.08 -3.66 6.74
C ASP A 35 -13.48 -2.48 5.96
N LYS A 36 -12.43 -1.86 6.51
CA LYS A 36 -11.80 -0.68 5.90
C LYS A 36 -10.64 -1.09 5.01
N LYS A 37 -10.69 -0.80 3.72
CA LYS A 37 -9.51 -0.89 2.85
C LYS A 37 -8.63 0.32 3.07
N PHE A 38 -7.36 0.10 3.39
CA PHE A 38 -6.44 1.21 3.58
C PHE A 38 -6.01 1.82 2.25
N VAL A 39 -5.98 3.14 2.25
CA VAL A 39 -5.51 3.97 1.16
C VAL A 39 -4.62 5.05 1.77
N PHE A 40 -3.36 5.08 1.36
CA PHE A 40 -2.38 6.02 1.89
C PHE A 40 -1.63 6.73 0.77
N LYS A 41 -1.25 7.98 1.00
CA LYS A 41 -0.29 8.67 0.13
C LYS A 41 1.11 8.43 0.71
N LYS A 42 1.97 7.72 -0.02
CA LYS A 42 3.34 7.42 0.41
C LYS A 42 4.32 7.74 -0.70
N TYR A 43 5.57 8.03 -0.31
CA TYR A 43 6.64 8.20 -1.26
C TYR A 43 6.85 6.91 -2.07
N ASN A 44 7.10 7.03 -3.36
CA ASN A 44 7.47 5.93 -4.22
C ASN A 44 8.89 6.20 -4.74
N PRO A 45 9.86 5.31 -4.44
CA PRO A 45 11.26 5.54 -4.81
C PRO A 45 11.49 5.45 -6.33
N VAL A 46 10.61 4.76 -7.07
CA VAL A 46 10.73 4.60 -8.53
C VAL A 46 10.29 5.86 -9.25
N SER A 47 9.12 6.40 -8.89
CA SER A 47 8.60 7.65 -9.46
C SER A 47 9.18 8.90 -8.80
N LYS A 48 9.91 8.72 -7.68
CA LYS A 48 10.47 9.80 -6.83
C LYS A 48 9.43 10.81 -6.37
N SER A 49 8.17 10.37 -6.23
CA SER A 49 7.02 11.21 -5.93
C SER A 49 6.09 10.53 -4.92
N HIS A 50 5.19 11.30 -4.29
CA HIS A 50 4.19 10.75 -3.38
C HIS A 50 2.97 10.25 -4.15
N THR A 51 2.82 8.94 -4.22
CA THR A 51 1.72 8.26 -4.94
C THR A 51 0.72 7.66 -3.98
N LYS A 52 -0.47 7.33 -4.51
CA LYS A 52 -1.52 6.65 -3.76
C LYS A 52 -1.23 5.14 -3.75
N TYR A 53 -1.25 4.58 -2.56
CA TYR A 53 -1.09 3.17 -2.30
C TYR A 53 -2.39 2.59 -1.78
N THR A 54 -2.82 1.47 -2.35
CA THR A 54 -4.04 0.78 -1.98
C THR A 54 -3.74 -0.59 -1.40
N GLU A 55 -4.52 -0.99 -0.38
CA GLU A 55 -4.45 -2.32 0.20
C GLU A 55 -4.88 -3.38 -0.81
N LYS A 56 -3.96 -4.30 -1.11
CA LYS A 56 -4.23 -5.56 -1.80
C LYS A 56 -4.06 -6.73 -0.84
N LYS A 57 -4.91 -7.73 -1.03
CA LYS A 57 -4.91 -8.98 -0.27
C LYS A 57 -3.74 -9.86 -0.71
#